data_AF-A0A535MIG3-F1
#
_entry.id   AF-A0A535MIG3-F1
#
_cell.length_a   1.000
_cell.length_b   1.000
_cell.length_c   1.000
_cell.angle_alpha   90.00
_cell.angle_beta   90.00
_cell.angle_gamma   90.00
#
_symmetry.space_group_name_H-M   'P 1'
#
loop_
_entity.id
_entity.type
_entity.pdbx_description
1 polymer ?
#
loop_
_entity_poly.entity_id
_entity_poly.type
_entity_poly.pdbx_seq_one_letter_code
_entity_poly.pdbx_strand_id
1 'polypeptide(L)'
;MTRLTRNIIYNVAGQGLVLVLSLVAVRFIFRRLGDDVFGIIFFNLVLTTVLASALELGISATIVREVSSFFDKDRGYVNALVRTATVLYWGLGVVLVVLIWLTAPLLVTHWVNLKSLDAGTAATTLRILSATTLVALPKALYTSIFRGRQMMALNNAIDVGTAAAQQAGILLLLLRGANVYVNRVVQSHHLA
;
A
#
# COMPACT_ATOMS: atom_id res chain seq x y z
N MET A 1 -3.21 -7.73 33.40
CA MET A 1 -2.71 -7.03 32.20
C MET A 1 -3.71 -5.95 31.81
N THR A 2 -3.28 -4.70 31.61
CA THR A 2 -4.17 -3.61 31.20
C THR A 2 -4.58 -3.78 29.73
N ARG A 3 -5.75 -3.26 29.34
CA ARG A 3 -6.23 -3.30 27.94
C ARG A 3 -5.20 -2.70 26.96
N LEU A 4 -4.42 -1.73 27.43
CA LEU A 4 -3.35 -1.08 26.67
C LEU A 4 -2.20 -2.03 26.33
N THR A 5 -1.64 -2.74 27.33
CA THR A 5 -0.54 -3.69 27.12
C THR A 5 -0.95 -4.82 26.17
N ARG A 6 -2.18 -5.31 26.32
CA ARG A 6 -2.73 -6.35 25.44
C ARG A 6 -2.84 -5.85 23.98
N ASN A 7 -3.34 -4.64 23.77
CA ASN A 7 -3.44 -4.04 22.43
C ASN A 7 -2.06 -3.82 21.78
N ILE A 8 -1.06 -3.38 22.56
CA ILE A 8 0.31 -3.20 22.08
C ILE A 8 0.90 -4.54 21.65
N ILE A 9 0.76 -5.59 22.47
CA ILE A 9 1.25 -6.94 22.13
C ILE A 9 0.60 -7.46 20.85
N TYR A 10 -0.72 -7.32 20.70
CA TYR A 10 -1.41 -7.74 19.46
C TYR A 10 -0.94 -6.95 18.24
N ASN A 11 -0.69 -5.65 18.39
CA ASN A 11 -0.21 -4.82 17.28
C ASN A 11 1.21 -5.22 16.87
N VAL A 12 2.11 -5.37 17.85
CA VAL A 12 3.50 -5.79 17.61
C VAL A 12 3.56 -7.20 17.02
N ALA A 13 2.80 -8.14 17.55
CA ALA A 13 2.71 -9.49 17.01
C ALA A 13 2.14 -9.50 15.58
N GLY A 14 1.11 -8.68 15.32
CA GLY A 14 0.55 -8.48 13.99
C GLY A 14 1.59 -7.96 13.00
N GLN A 15 2.37 -6.94 13.38
CA GLN A 15 3.45 -6.39 12.54
C GLN A 15 4.59 -7.39 12.33
N GLY A 16 4.98 -8.14 13.36
CA GLY A 16 5.98 -9.21 13.23
C GLY A 16 5.53 -10.28 12.22
N LEU A 17 4.25 -10.67 12.27
CA LEU A 17 3.68 -11.59 11.29
C LEU A 17 3.66 -10.97 9.87
N VAL A 18 3.43 -9.65 9.73
CA VAL A 18 3.48 -8.96 8.42
C VAL A 18 4.88 -9.04 7.85
N LEU A 19 5.90 -8.82 8.68
CA LEU A 19 7.28 -8.87 8.24
C LEU A 19 7.67 -10.27 7.75
N VAL A 20 7.32 -11.31 8.51
CA VAL A 20 7.58 -12.71 8.12
C VAL A 20 6.83 -13.07 6.83
N LEU A 21 5.54 -12.75 6.73
CA LEU A 21 4.74 -13.03 5.53
C LEU A 21 5.25 -12.25 4.30
N SER A 22 5.72 -11.02 4.49
CA SER A 22 6.35 -10.23 3.44
C SER A 22 7.63 -10.89 2.93
N LEU A 23 8.48 -11.41 3.82
CA LEU A 23 9.70 -12.14 3.43
C LEU A 23 9.39 -13.43 2.66
N VAL A 24 8.36 -14.18 3.09
CA VAL A 24 7.90 -15.38 2.37
C VAL A 24 7.32 -15.02 1.00
N ALA A 25 6.50 -13.97 0.93
CA ALA A 25 5.93 -13.46 -0.31
C ALA A 25 7.03 -13.02 -1.29
N VAL A 26 8.07 -12.33 -0.81
CA VAL A 26 9.25 -11.97 -1.61
C VAL A 26 9.86 -13.21 -2.24
N ARG A 27 10.12 -14.25 -1.45
CA ARG A 27 10.71 -15.49 -1.98
C ARG A 27 9.81 -16.14 -3.04
N PHE A 28 8.50 -16.13 -2.84
CA PHE A 28 7.53 -16.72 -3.76
C PHE A 28 7.38 -15.93 -5.06
N ILE A 29 7.23 -14.60 -4.96
CA ILE A 29 7.11 -13.68 -6.10
C ILE A 29 8.37 -13.80 -6.96
N PHE A 30 9.55 -13.72 -6.33
CA PHE A 30 10.83 -13.85 -7.04
C PHE A 30 10.96 -15.19 -7.77
N ARG A 31 10.51 -16.29 -7.15
CA ARG A 31 10.67 -17.63 -7.70
C ARG A 31 9.64 -17.99 -8.77
N ARG A 32 8.47 -17.34 -8.79
CA ARG A 32 7.40 -17.60 -9.78
C ARG A 32 7.34 -16.57 -10.91
N LEU A 33 7.50 -15.28 -10.60
CA LEU A 33 7.33 -14.19 -11.56
C LEU A 33 8.66 -13.71 -12.16
N GLY A 34 9.80 -14.13 -11.60
CA GLY A 34 11.13 -13.71 -12.05
C GLY A 34 11.63 -12.44 -11.38
N ASP A 35 12.90 -12.13 -11.59
CA ASP A 35 13.59 -10.96 -11.04
C ASP A 35 13.06 -9.65 -11.64
N ASP A 36 12.74 -9.61 -12.93
CA ASP A 36 12.22 -8.43 -13.61
C ASP A 36 10.89 -7.93 -13.03
N VAL A 37 9.89 -8.81 -12.89
CA VAL A 37 8.56 -8.43 -12.38
C VAL A 37 8.65 -7.97 -10.92
N PHE A 38 9.48 -8.64 -10.12
CA PHE A 38 9.73 -8.24 -8.75
C PHE A 38 10.35 -6.83 -8.68
N GLY A 39 11.33 -6.55 -9.55
CA GLY A 39 11.94 -5.23 -9.69
C GLY A 39 10.92 -4.14 -10.00
N ILE A 40 10.00 -4.38 -10.93
CA ILE A 40 8.94 -3.42 -11.31
C ILE A 40 7.98 -3.17 -10.14
N ILE A 41 7.61 -4.20 -9.38
CA ILE A 41 6.73 -4.07 -8.20
C ILE A 41 7.39 -3.16 -7.15
N PHE A 42 8.65 -3.44 -6.80
CA PHE A 42 9.39 -2.64 -5.82
C PHE A 42 9.64 -1.22 -6.32
N PHE A 43 9.97 -1.06 -7.60
CA PHE A 43 10.12 0.25 -8.22
C PHE A 43 8.82 1.06 -8.09
N ASN A 44 7.67 0.48 -8.43
CA ASN A 44 6.37 1.15 -8.29
C ASN A 44 6.05 1.53 -6.83
N LEU A 45 6.36 0.64 -5.88
CA LEU A 45 6.16 0.87 -4.45
C LEU A 45 6.99 2.07 -3.97
N VAL A 46 8.28 2.11 -4.29
CA VAL A 46 9.18 3.20 -3.93
C VAL A 46 8.74 4.49 -4.62
N LEU A 47 8.47 4.45 -5.92
CA LEU A 47 8.02 5.60 -6.70
C LEU A 47 6.75 6.22 -6.09
N THR A 48 5.75 5.40 -5.82
CA THR A 48 4.49 5.84 -5.17
C THR A 48 4.76 6.47 -3.81
N THR A 49 5.58 5.83 -2.99
CA THR A 49 5.88 6.30 -1.63
C THR A 49 6.59 7.65 -1.65
N VAL A 50 7.61 7.80 -2.49
CA VAL A 50 8.39 9.03 -2.61
C VAL A 50 7.51 10.17 -3.15
N LEU A 51 6.77 9.93 -4.23
CA LEU A 51 5.92 10.96 -4.83
C LEU A 51 4.79 11.40 -3.90
N ALA A 52 4.10 10.46 -3.25
CA ALA A 52 3.04 10.79 -2.29
C ALA A 52 3.61 11.55 -1.08
N SER A 53 4.74 11.10 -0.52
CA SER A 53 5.37 11.77 0.64
C SER A 53 5.87 13.17 0.29
N ALA A 54 6.40 13.35 -0.92
CA ALA A 54 6.86 14.65 -1.42
C ALA A 54 5.71 15.64 -1.64
N LEU A 55 4.48 15.18 -1.90
CA LEU A 55 3.30 16.04 -2.01
C LEU A 55 2.64 16.34 -0.67
N GLU A 56 2.85 15.49 0.34
CA GLU A 56 2.21 15.65 1.64
C GLU A 56 2.72 16.84 2.47
N LEU A 57 3.93 17.39 2.20
CA LEU A 57 4.64 18.52 2.85
C LEU A 57 3.95 19.20 4.06
N GLY A 58 3.60 18.45 5.10
CA GLY A 58 2.91 18.96 6.29
C GLY A 58 1.40 19.25 6.14
N ILE A 59 0.79 19.10 4.97
CA ILE A 59 -0.67 19.24 4.75
C ILE A 59 -1.43 18.32 5.71
N SER A 60 -0.96 17.08 5.84
CA SER A 60 -1.49 16.10 6.78
C SER A 60 -1.49 16.60 8.23
N ALA A 61 -0.42 17.26 8.69
CA ALA A 61 -0.32 17.83 10.03
C ALA A 61 -1.27 19.03 10.23
N THR A 62 -1.38 19.88 9.21
CA THR A 62 -2.33 21.00 9.21
C THR A 62 -3.77 20.50 9.32
N ILE A 63 -4.15 19.46 8.57
CA ILE A 63 -5.49 18.87 8.65
C ILE A 63 -5.76 18.29 10.04
N VAL A 64 -4.80 17.58 10.64
CA VAL A 64 -4.94 17.08 12.01
C VAL A 64 -5.20 18.23 13.00
N ARG A 65 -4.46 19.33 12.88
CA ARG A 65 -4.58 20.50 13.76
C ARG A 65 -5.91 21.24 13.59
N GLU A 66 -6.32 21.49 12.35
CA GLU A 66 -7.54 22.22 12.04
C GLU A 66 -8.78 21.40 12.44
N VAL A 67 -8.78 20.10 12.14
CA VAL A 67 -9.85 19.20 12.57
C VAL A 67 -9.89 19.13 14.09
N SER A 68 -8.77 18.95 14.79
CA SER A 68 -8.79 18.85 16.26
C SER A 68 -9.23 20.14 16.95
N SER A 69 -8.91 21.30 16.37
CA SER A 69 -9.20 22.61 16.98
C SER A 69 -10.64 23.08 16.76
N PHE A 70 -11.25 22.70 15.64
CA PHE A 70 -12.53 23.25 15.19
C PHE A 70 -13.67 22.23 15.07
N PHE A 71 -13.43 20.91 15.23
CA PHE A 71 -14.47 19.89 15.03
C PHE A 71 -15.74 20.12 15.88
N ASP A 72 -15.59 20.47 17.16
CA ASP A 72 -16.73 20.72 18.05
C ASP A 72 -17.18 22.19 18.08
N LYS A 73 -16.35 23.12 17.56
CA LYS A 73 -16.62 24.57 17.58
C LYS A 73 -17.32 25.03 16.31
N ASP A 74 -16.90 24.53 15.16
CA ASP A 74 -17.43 24.90 13.85
C ASP A 74 -17.38 23.70 12.89
N ARG A 75 -18.46 22.93 12.90
CA ARG A 75 -18.63 21.79 11.99
C ARG A 75 -18.76 22.20 10.53
N GLY A 76 -19.23 23.42 10.25
CA GLY A 76 -19.38 23.94 8.90
C GLY A 76 -18.01 24.15 8.24
N TYR A 77 -17.10 24.81 8.97
CA TYR A 77 -15.71 24.98 8.57
C TYR A 77 -15.03 23.63 8.32
N VAL A 78 -15.13 22.67 9.25
CA VAL A 78 -14.50 21.36 9.07
C VAL A 78 -15.05 20.60 7.86
N ASN A 79 -16.36 20.65 7.61
CA ASN A 79 -16.94 20.04 6.41
C ASN A 79 -16.43 20.69 5.11
N ALA A 80 -16.30 22.02 5.08
CA ALA A 80 -15.74 22.74 3.94
C ALA A 80 -14.25 22.40 3.72
N LEU A 81 -13.47 22.32 4.80
CA LEU A 81 -12.07 21.91 4.80
C LEU A 81 -11.91 20.49 4.24
N VAL A 82 -12.69 19.53 4.74
CA VAL A 82 -12.67 18.14 4.28
C VAL A 82 -13.04 18.06 2.80
N ARG A 83 -14.11 18.75 2.37
CA ARG A 83 -14.53 18.75 0.95
C ARG A 83 -13.43 19.29 0.02
N THR A 84 -12.80 20.40 0.41
CA THR A 84 -11.71 21.01 -0.37
C THR A 84 -10.49 20.10 -0.39
N ALA A 85 -10.10 19.54 0.75
CA ALA A 85 -8.97 18.62 0.85
C ALA A 85 -9.23 17.33 0.05
N THR A 86 -10.44 16.78 0.07
CA THR A 86 -10.81 15.59 -0.72
C THR A 86 -10.60 15.85 -2.21
N VAL A 87 -11.11 16.96 -2.74
CA VAL A 87 -10.93 17.30 -4.17
C VAL A 87 -9.45 17.46 -4.50
N LEU A 88 -8.67 18.15 -3.66
CA LEU A 88 -7.24 18.36 -3.86
C LEU A 88 -6.46 17.05 -3.86
N TYR A 89 -6.66 16.19 -2.86
CA TYR A 89 -5.94 14.92 -2.70
C TYR A 89 -6.28 13.92 -3.81
N TRP A 90 -7.55 13.83 -4.22
CA TRP A 90 -7.94 13.00 -5.37
C TRP A 90 -7.40 13.56 -6.68
N GLY A 91 -7.44 14.88 -6.86
CA GLY A 91 -6.87 15.55 -8.03
C GLY A 91 -5.37 15.26 -8.17
N LEU A 92 -4.62 15.40 -7.08
CA LEU A 92 -3.18 15.05 -7.05
C LEU A 92 -2.95 13.56 -7.32
N GLY A 93 -3.78 12.67 -6.77
CA GLY A 93 -3.71 11.23 -7.05
C GLY A 93 -3.89 10.91 -8.54
N VAL A 94 -4.87 11.53 -9.19
CA VAL A 94 -5.09 11.39 -10.65
C VAL A 94 -3.90 11.92 -11.43
N VAL A 95 -3.38 13.10 -11.08
CA VAL A 95 -2.20 13.68 -11.74
C VAL A 95 -0.98 12.75 -11.62
N LEU A 96 -0.73 12.17 -10.45
CA LEU A 96 0.35 11.22 -10.25
C LEU A 96 0.20 9.98 -11.13
N VAL A 97 -1.00 9.38 -11.17
CA VAL A 97 -1.24 8.19 -12.01
C VAL A 97 -1.06 8.51 -13.48
N VAL A 98 -1.59 9.64 -13.96
CA VAL A 98 -1.40 10.07 -15.36
C VAL A 98 0.09 10.29 -15.67
N LEU A 99 0.82 10.93 -14.76
CA LEU A 99 2.26 11.17 -14.94
C LEU A 99 3.03 9.84 -15.02
N ILE A 100 2.78 8.90 -14.11
CA ILE A 100 3.40 7.57 -14.13
C ILE A 100 3.00 6.82 -15.42
N TRP A 101 1.74 6.91 -15.84
CA TRP A 101 1.24 6.23 -17.02
C TRP A 101 1.93 6.67 -18.32
N LEU A 102 2.10 7.99 -18.47
CA LEU A 102 2.77 8.61 -19.62
C LEU A 102 4.28 8.33 -19.61
N THR A 103 4.91 8.37 -18.43
CA THR A 103 6.35 8.17 -18.27
C THR A 103 6.76 6.70 -18.15
N ALA A 104 5.82 5.77 -17.98
CA ALA A 104 6.09 4.34 -17.76
C ALA A 104 7.08 3.72 -18.76
N PRO A 105 6.99 3.96 -20.09
CA PRO A 105 7.97 3.41 -21.03
C PRO A 105 9.40 3.92 -20.80
N LEU A 106 9.55 5.21 -20.43
CA LEU A 106 10.86 5.81 -20.13
C LEU A 106 11.42 5.29 -18.81
N LEU A 107 10.58 5.21 -17.78
CA LEU A 107 10.96 4.70 -16.46
C LEU A 107 11.47 3.26 -16.57
N VAL A 108 10.73 2.41 -17.28
CA VAL A 108 11.06 1.00 -17.41
C VAL A 108 12.31 0.76 -18.25
N THR A 109 12.61 1.62 -19.23
CA THR A 109 13.80 1.46 -20.09
C THR A 109 15.07 2.04 -19.48
N HIS A 110 14.97 3.11 -18.67
CA HIS A 110 16.14 3.82 -18.14
C HIS A 110 16.41 3.55 -16.65
N TRP A 111 15.38 3.25 -15.86
CA TRP A 111 15.50 3.11 -14.40
C TRP A 111 15.36 1.68 -13.92
N VAL A 112 14.74 0.80 -14.72
CA VAL A 112 14.56 -0.62 -14.39
C VAL A 112 15.48 -1.46 -15.26
N ASN A 113 16.34 -2.28 -14.65
CA ASN A 113 17.19 -3.21 -15.38
C ASN A 113 16.38 -4.48 -15.72
N LEU A 114 15.90 -4.57 -16.96
CA LEU A 114 15.17 -5.72 -17.47
C LEU A 114 16.14 -6.73 -18.10
N LYS A 115 16.01 -8.02 -17.76
CA LYS A 115 16.83 -9.10 -18.35
C LYS A 115 16.06 -10.02 -19.31
N SER A 116 14.79 -10.27 -19.02
CA SER A 116 13.95 -11.28 -19.68
C SER A 116 12.60 -10.74 -20.15
N LEU A 117 12.07 -9.71 -19.47
CA LEU A 117 10.81 -9.06 -19.86
C LEU A 117 11.02 -8.06 -20.99
N ASP A 118 10.11 -8.09 -21.96
CA ASP A 118 9.98 -7.03 -22.95
C ASP A 118 9.56 -5.69 -22.29
N ALA A 119 10.12 -4.60 -22.78
CA ALA A 119 9.88 -3.26 -22.26
C ALA A 119 8.41 -2.83 -22.35
N GLY A 120 7.68 -3.27 -23.38
CA GLY A 120 6.25 -2.99 -23.53
C GLY A 120 5.40 -3.70 -22.47
N THR A 121 5.73 -4.96 -22.16
CA THR A 121 5.08 -5.73 -21.09
C THR A 121 5.38 -5.14 -19.72
N ALA A 122 6.64 -4.75 -19.49
CA ALA A 122 7.06 -4.11 -18.25
C ALA A 122 6.39 -2.73 -18.04
N ALA A 123 6.30 -1.90 -19.09
CA ALA A 123 5.56 -0.63 -19.05
C ALA A 123 4.06 -0.83 -18.75
N THR A 124 3.44 -1.85 -19.35
CA THR A 124 2.03 -2.19 -19.07
C THR A 124 1.85 -2.67 -17.63
N THR A 125 2.79 -3.47 -17.12
CA THR A 125 2.79 -3.91 -15.73
C THR A 125 2.90 -2.73 -14.77
N LEU A 126 3.83 -1.80 -15.01
CA LEU A 126 3.99 -0.60 -14.21
C LEU A 126 2.71 0.27 -14.22
N ARG A 127 2.07 0.42 -15.38
CA ARG A 127 0.78 1.14 -15.51
C ARG A 127 -0.31 0.52 -14.64
N ILE A 128 -0.47 -0.80 -14.68
CA ILE A 128 -1.46 -1.50 -13.84
C ILE A 128 -1.15 -1.30 -12.35
N LEU A 129 0.12 -1.45 -11.95
CA LEU A 129 0.54 -1.30 -10.55
C LEU A 129 0.36 0.14 -10.04
N SER A 130 0.58 1.14 -10.91
CA SER A 130 0.43 2.56 -10.57
C SER A 130 -1.02 2.96 -10.23
N ALA A 131 -2.02 2.15 -10.58
CA ALA A 131 -3.40 2.39 -10.14
C ALA A 131 -3.54 2.49 -8.62
N THR A 132 -2.67 1.79 -7.87
CA THR A 132 -2.63 1.86 -6.40
C THR A 132 -2.23 3.25 -5.87
N THR A 133 -1.44 4.01 -6.65
CA THR A 133 -1.01 5.38 -6.32
C THR A 133 -2.20 6.34 -6.23
N LEU A 134 -3.29 6.10 -6.99
CA LEU A 134 -4.49 6.93 -6.96
C LEU A 134 -5.07 7.07 -5.56
N VAL A 135 -5.05 5.96 -4.80
CA VAL A 135 -5.67 5.86 -3.48
C VAL A 135 -4.69 6.25 -2.36
N ALA A 136 -3.39 6.33 -2.66
CA ALA A 136 -2.35 6.59 -1.66
C ALA A 136 -2.57 7.94 -0.95
N LEU A 137 -2.77 9.01 -1.72
CA LEU A 137 -3.03 10.35 -1.20
C LEU A 137 -4.39 10.44 -0.47
N PRO A 138 -5.54 10.06 -1.07
CA PRO A 138 -6.82 10.06 -0.36
C PRO A 138 -6.79 9.28 0.95
N LYS A 139 -6.12 8.12 1.00
CA LYS A 139 -5.95 7.35 2.22
C LYS A 139 -5.26 8.17 3.31
N ALA A 140 -4.16 8.85 2.97
CA ALA A 140 -3.43 9.70 3.91
C ALA A 140 -4.32 10.82 4.48
N LEU A 141 -5.08 11.52 3.62
CA LEU A 141 -6.06 12.52 4.04
C LEU A 141 -7.06 11.97 5.08
N TYR A 142 -7.70 10.86 4.79
CA TYR A 142 -8.72 10.30 5.69
C TYR A 142 -8.11 9.87 7.03
N THR A 143 -6.92 9.26 7.01
CA THR A 143 -6.21 8.94 8.26
C THR A 143 -5.93 10.19 9.08
N SER A 144 -5.58 11.31 8.46
CA SER A 144 -5.32 12.58 9.14
C SER A 144 -6.58 13.21 9.72
N ILE A 145 -7.72 13.14 9.03
CA ILE A 145 -9.02 13.59 9.56
C ILE A 145 -9.39 12.78 10.81
N PHE A 146 -9.28 11.45 10.75
CA PHE A 146 -9.57 10.58 11.90
C PHE A 146 -8.60 10.83 13.07
N ARG A 147 -7.33 11.16 12.78
CA ARG A 147 -6.34 11.52 13.81
C ARG A 147 -6.72 12.84 14.46
N GLY A 148 -7.13 13.84 13.68
CA GLY A 148 -7.59 15.13 14.18
C GLY A 148 -8.81 15.03 15.09
N ARG A 149 -9.74 14.10 14.81
CA ARG A 149 -10.92 13.85 15.66
C ARG A 149 -10.60 13.13 16.99
N GLN A 150 -9.32 12.87 17.30
CA GLN A 150 -8.88 12.06 18.45
C GLN A 150 -9.50 10.65 18.51
N MET A 151 -10.04 10.15 17.39
CA MET A 151 -10.59 8.80 17.30
C MET A 151 -9.46 7.79 17.11
N MET A 152 -8.48 7.79 18.01
CA MET A 152 -7.31 6.90 17.94
C MET A 152 -7.72 5.42 17.91
N ALA A 153 -8.85 5.07 18.55
CA ALA A 153 -9.41 3.73 18.49
C ALA A 153 -9.87 3.32 17.07
N LEU A 154 -10.50 4.23 16.31
CA LEU A 154 -10.94 3.96 14.94
C LEU A 154 -9.78 3.93 13.96
N ASN A 155 -8.81 4.83 14.09
CA ASN A 155 -7.59 4.77 13.27
C ASN A 155 -6.82 3.49 13.50
N ASN A 156 -6.60 3.13 14.77
CA ASN A 156 -5.94 1.87 15.10
C ASN A 156 -6.75 0.67 14.60
N ALA A 157 -8.09 0.71 14.66
CA ALA A 157 -8.93 -0.35 14.11
C ALA A 157 -8.86 -0.46 12.57
N ILE A 158 -8.80 0.68 11.85
CA ILE A 158 -8.63 0.70 10.39
C ILE A 158 -7.25 0.19 10.01
N ASP A 159 -6.19 0.65 10.68
CA ASP A 159 -4.82 0.21 10.41
C ASP A 159 -4.67 -1.30 10.69
N VAL A 160 -5.14 -1.76 11.86
CA VAL A 160 -5.14 -3.19 12.22
C VAL A 160 -6.04 -4.01 11.28
N GLY A 161 -7.20 -3.50 10.91
CA GLY A 161 -8.13 -4.18 10.00
C GLY A 161 -7.57 -4.30 8.59
N THR A 162 -6.93 -3.25 8.08
CA THR A 162 -6.26 -3.25 6.77
C THR A 162 -5.08 -4.21 6.79
N ALA A 163 -4.26 -4.18 7.85
CA ALA A 163 -3.18 -5.14 8.04
C ALA A 163 -3.72 -6.58 8.10
N ALA A 164 -4.77 -6.83 8.89
CA ALA A 164 -5.37 -8.17 9.00
C ALA A 164 -5.95 -8.65 7.67
N ALA A 165 -6.62 -7.78 6.90
CA ALA A 165 -7.15 -8.12 5.58
C ALA A 165 -6.03 -8.43 4.58
N GLN A 166 -4.96 -7.63 4.58
CA GLN A 166 -3.77 -7.88 3.77
C GLN A 166 -3.15 -9.23 4.11
N GLN A 167 -3.06 -9.54 5.41
CA GLN A 167 -2.51 -10.80 5.91
C GLN A 167 -3.38 -12.00 5.57
N ALA A 168 -4.70 -11.87 5.72
CA ALA A 168 -5.65 -12.89 5.29
C ALA A 168 -5.54 -13.12 3.77
N GLY A 169 -5.42 -12.06 2.97
CA GLY A 169 -5.18 -12.16 1.53
C GLY A 169 -3.90 -12.92 1.20
N ILE A 170 -2.79 -12.62 1.89
CA ILE A 170 -1.51 -13.34 1.72
C ILE A 170 -1.66 -14.81 2.14
N LEU A 171 -2.28 -15.10 3.28
CA LEU A 171 -2.51 -16.48 3.73
C LEU A 171 -3.39 -17.27 2.74
N LEU A 172 -4.45 -16.66 2.20
CA LEU A 172 -5.28 -17.27 1.16
C LEU A 172 -4.49 -17.54 -0.12
N LEU A 173 -3.61 -16.62 -0.52
CA LEU A 173 -2.70 -16.81 -1.66
C LEU A 173 -1.68 -17.93 -1.37
N LEU A 174 -1.15 -18.02 -0.15
CA LEU A 174 -0.24 -19.08 0.25
C LEU A 174 -0.94 -20.43 0.31
N LEU A 175 -2.16 -20.53 0.82
CA LEU A 175 -2.91 -21.79 0.87
C LEU A 175 -3.30 -22.27 -0.53
N ARG A 176 -3.80 -21.38 -1.39
CA ARG A 176 -4.05 -21.72 -2.80
C ARG A 176 -2.76 -22.00 -3.57
N GLY A 177 -1.68 -21.29 -3.26
CA GLY A 177 -0.35 -21.50 -3.83
C GLY A 177 0.30 -22.80 -3.38
N ALA A 178 0.12 -23.20 -2.13
CA ALA A 178 0.65 -24.42 -1.51
C ALA A 178 0.03 -25.67 -2.12
N ASN A 179 -1.26 -25.65 -2.47
CA ASN A 179 -1.89 -26.75 -3.22
C ASN A 179 -1.22 -27.02 -4.58
N VAL A 180 -0.66 -25.99 -5.22
CA VAL A 180 0.12 -26.16 -6.46
C VAL A 180 1.52 -26.72 -6.20
N TYR A 181 2.12 -26.42 -5.03
CA TYR A 181 3.42 -26.99 -4.63
C TYR A 181 3.31 -28.44 -4.16
N VAL A 182 2.27 -28.80 -3.40
CA VAL A 182 2.03 -30.20 -2.99
C VAL A 182 1.79 -31.07 -4.23
N ASN A 183 0.98 -30.63 -5.19
CA ASN A 183 0.76 -31.42 -6.42
C ASN A 183 2.02 -31.58 -7.30
N ARG A 184 2.91 -30.58 -7.37
CA ARG A 184 4.16 -30.72 -8.15
C ARG A 184 5.23 -31.55 -7.42
N VAL A 185 5.33 -31.46 -6.10
CA VAL A 185 6.28 -32.27 -5.31
C VAL A 185 5.84 -33.73 -5.23
N VAL A 186 4.53 -34.00 -5.18
CA VAL A 186 3.99 -35.37 -5.27
C VAL A 186 4.19 -35.97 -6.66
N GLN A 187 4.09 -35.19 -7.75
CA GLN A 187 4.39 -35.69 -9.11
C GLN A 187 5.89 -35.97 -9.34
N SER A 188 6.82 -35.23 -8.73
CA SER A 188 8.26 -35.49 -8.86
C SER A 188 8.75 -36.72 -8.09
N HIS A 189 7.98 -37.21 -7.11
CA HIS A 189 8.31 -38.42 -6.35
C HIS A 189 7.73 -39.71 -6.94
N HIS A 190 6.92 -39.64 -8.00
CA HIS A 190 6.41 -40.80 -8.73
C HIS A 190 7.16 -41.12 -10.03
N LEU A 191 8.19 -40.33 -10.37
CA LEU A 191 9.03 -40.51 -11.56
C LEU A 191 10.53 -40.70 -11.23
N ALA A 192 10.86 -41.04 -9.99
CA ALA A 192 12.20 -41.45 -9.58
C ALA A 192 12.17 -42.91 -9.13
#